data_AF-A0A1F4VR76-F1
#
_entry.id   AF-A0A1F4VR76-F1
#
_cell.length_a   1.000
_cell.length_b   1.000
_cell.length_c   1.000
_cell.angle_alpha   90.00
_cell.angle_beta   90.00
_cell.angle_gamma   90.00
#
_symmetry.space_group_name_H-M   'P 1'
#
loop_
_entity.id
_entity.type
_entity.pdbx_description
1 polymer ?
#
loop_
_entity_poly.entity_id
_entity_poly.type
_entity_poly.pdbx_seq_one_letter_code
_entity_poly.pdbx_strand_id
1 'polypeptide(L)' 'MPHLKSAAKNLRKSRRKAALNAKIEETLKKTLKGPVTLKTLPIIMKVVDKAAKRKILSKNKAARLKSGLSKRIK' A
#
# COMPACT_ATOMS: atom_id res chain seq x y z
N MET A 1 -10.16 -24.48 -12.60
CA MET A 1 -10.95 -24.44 -11.34
C MET A 1 -10.13 -25.05 -10.22
N PRO A 2 -10.29 -24.65 -8.94
CA PRO A 2 -9.53 -25.28 -7.86
C PRO A 2 -9.93 -26.76 -7.74
N HIS A 3 -8.96 -27.66 -7.97
CA HIS A 3 -9.17 -29.11 -7.92
C HIS A 3 -9.14 -29.67 -6.49
N LEU A 4 -8.55 -28.94 -5.55
CA LEU A 4 -8.48 -29.28 -4.12
C LEU A 4 -9.42 -28.39 -3.29
N LYS A 5 -10.06 -28.95 -2.27
CA LYS A 5 -10.89 -28.18 -1.31
C LYS A 5 -10.10 -27.04 -0.64
N SER A 6 -8.82 -27.28 -0.32
CA SER A 6 -7.89 -26.29 0.22
C SER A 6 -7.65 -25.14 -0.76
N ALA A 7 -7.48 -25.45 -2.05
CA ALA A 7 -7.31 -24.45 -3.11
C ALA A 7 -8.57 -23.58 -3.27
N ALA A 8 -9.77 -24.17 -3.23
CA ALA A 8 -11.03 -23.42 -3.30
C ALA A 8 -11.21 -22.47 -2.10
N LYS A 9 -10.83 -22.91 -0.89
CA LYS A 9 -10.82 -22.05 0.31
C LYS A 9 -9.78 -20.93 0.18
N ASN A 10 -8.58 -21.24 -0.31
CA ASN A 10 -7.53 -20.24 -0.52
C ASN A 10 -7.93 -19.21 -1.57
N LEU A 11 -8.61 -19.61 -2.66
CA LEU A 11 -9.13 -18.70 -3.67
C LEU A 11 -10.11 -17.68 -3.06
N ARG A 12 -11.07 -18.14 -2.26
CA ARG A 12 -12.03 -17.24 -1.55
C ARG A 12 -11.31 -16.27 -0.62
N LYS A 13 -10.37 -16.76 0.19
CA LYS A 13 -9.55 -15.95 1.10
C LYS A 13 -8.70 -14.93 0.34
N SER A 14 -8.10 -15.33 -0.77
CA SER A 14 -7.26 -14.48 -1.62
C SER A 14 -8.08 -13.36 -2.24
N ARG A 15 -9.23 -13.67 -2.85
CA ARG A 15 -10.16 -12.66 -3.41
C ARG A 15 -10.59 -11.62 -2.38
N ARG A 16 -10.97 -12.06 -1.16
CA ARG A 16 -11.33 -11.13 -0.07
C ARG A 16 -10.16 -10.20 0.30
N LYS A 17 -8.95 -10.76 0.43
CA LYS A 17 -7.75 -9.97 0.75
C LYS A 17 -7.39 -9.00 -0.38
N ALA A 18 -7.49 -9.46 -1.63
CA ALA A 18 -7.21 -8.65 -2.81
C ALA A 18 -8.11 -7.41 -2.86
N ALA A 19 -9.42 -7.57 -2.66
CA ALA A 19 -10.35 -6.44 -2.63
C ALA A 19 -10.03 -5.42 -1.53
N LEU A 20 -9.66 -5.89 -0.32
CA LEU A 20 -9.26 -5.00 0.78
C LEU A 20 -7.92 -4.30 0.52
N ASN A 21 -6.98 -4.99 -0.13
CA ASN A 21 -5.67 -4.43 -0.46
C ASN A 21 -5.76 -3.44 -1.63
N ALA A 22 -6.63 -3.69 -2.62
CA ALA A 22 -6.86 -2.81 -3.76
C ALA A 22 -7.26 -1.39 -3.31
N LYS A 23 -8.16 -1.27 -2.33
CA LYS A 23 -8.54 0.05 -1.74
C LYS A 23 -7.33 0.82 -1.20
N ILE A 24 -6.38 0.12 -0.58
CA ILE A 24 -5.19 0.74 0.00
C ILE A 24 -4.14 1.04 -1.07
N GLU A 25 -4.03 0.19 -2.06
CA GLU A 25 -3.15 0.42 -3.20
C GLU A 25 -3.61 1.62 -4.04
N GLU A 26 -4.90 1.77 -4.27
CA GLU A 26 -5.48 2.94 -4.94
C GLU A 26 -5.25 4.23 -4.18
N THR A 27 -5.50 4.23 -2.87
CA THR A 27 -5.23 5.40 -2.02
C THR A 27 -3.74 5.74 -2.02
N LEU A 28 -2.87 4.74 -1.90
CA LEU A 28 -1.41 4.92 -2.03
C LEU A 28 -1.06 5.55 -3.39
N LYS A 29 -1.54 5.01 -4.51
CA LYS A 29 -1.28 5.55 -5.86
C LYS A 29 -1.75 7.00 -6.00
N LYS A 30 -2.96 7.32 -5.53
CA LYS A 30 -3.53 8.67 -5.58
C LYS A 30 -2.69 9.64 -4.73
N THR A 31 -2.35 9.26 -3.51
CA THR A 31 -1.54 10.10 -2.60
C THR A 31 -0.12 10.35 -3.10
N LEU A 32 0.50 9.37 -3.76
CA LEU A 32 1.85 9.53 -4.33
C LEU A 32 1.87 10.36 -5.61
N LYS A 33 0.77 10.41 -6.37
CA LYS A 33 0.64 11.28 -7.56
C LYS A 33 0.28 12.72 -7.22
N GLY A 34 -0.32 12.96 -6.05
CA GLY A 34 -0.73 14.28 -5.61
C GLY A 34 0.44 15.21 -5.28
N PRO A 35 0.17 16.52 -5.10
CA PRO A 35 1.19 17.48 -4.72
C PRO A 35 1.76 17.15 -3.33
N VAL A 36 3.08 17.16 -3.22
CA VAL A 36 3.80 16.89 -1.98
C VAL A 36 4.14 18.22 -1.31
N THR A 37 3.30 18.62 -0.36
CA THR A 37 3.46 19.83 0.47
C THR A 37 3.72 19.45 1.94
N LEU A 38 4.21 20.41 2.74
CA LEU A 38 4.43 20.23 4.19
C LEU A 38 3.18 19.74 4.93
N LYS A 39 1.99 20.24 4.55
CA LYS A 39 0.71 19.83 5.17
C LYS A 39 0.31 18.40 4.79
N THR A 40 0.60 17.99 3.56
CA THR A 40 0.22 16.65 3.05
C THR A 40 1.22 15.56 3.40
N LEU A 41 2.47 15.90 3.71
CA LEU A 41 3.53 14.93 3.99
C LEU A 41 3.20 13.94 5.12
N PRO A 42 2.67 14.36 6.28
CA PRO A 42 2.32 13.43 7.36
C PRO A 42 1.25 12.42 6.94
N ILE A 43 0.28 12.87 6.12
CA ILE A 43 -0.78 12.03 5.58
C ILE A 43 -0.20 10.99 4.63
N ILE A 44 0.68 11.40 3.71
CA ILE A 44 1.33 10.51 2.75
C ILE A 44 2.19 9.47 3.49
N MET A 45 2.98 9.88 4.48
CA MET A 45 3.79 8.98 5.30
C MET A 45 2.93 7.93 6.02
N LYS A 46 1.81 8.35 6.61
CA LYS A 46 0.85 7.45 7.28
C LYS A 46 0.25 6.42 6.30
N VAL A 47 -0.04 6.82 5.07
CA VAL A 47 -0.55 5.92 4.03
C VAL A 47 0.51 4.91 3.59
N VAL A 48 1.76 5.35 3.40
CA VAL A 48 2.91 4.48 3.07
C VAL A 48 3.14 3.45 4.18
N ASP A 49 3.12 3.87 5.44
CA ASP A 49 3.31 2.96 6.58
C ASP A 49 2.16 1.97 6.74
N LYS A 50 0.92 2.39 6.47
CA LYS A 50 -0.25 1.49 6.45
C LYS A 50 -0.14 0.43 5.34
N ALA A 51 0.35 0.81 4.17
CA ALA A 51 0.61 -0.13 3.07
C ALA A 51 1.73 -1.13 3.40
N ALA A 52 2.79 -0.68 4.11
CA ALA A 52 3.86 -1.54 4.60
C ALA A 52 3.37 -2.54 5.66
N LYS A 53 2.56 -2.08 6.64
CA LYS A 53 1.97 -2.94 7.69
C LYS A 53 1.13 -4.07 7.10
N ARG A 54 0.41 -3.80 6.01
CA ARG A 54 -0.40 -4.81 5.30
C ARG A 54 0.38 -5.65 4.29
N LYS A 55 1.70 -5.50 4.23
CA LYS A 55 2.59 -6.21 3.29
C LYS A 55 2.24 -5.98 1.81
N ILE A 56 1.61 -4.84 1.49
CA ILE A 56 1.39 -4.40 0.10
C ILE A 56 2.70 -3.84 -0.47
N LEU A 57 3.48 -3.16 0.38
CA LEU A 57 4.84 -2.75 0.11
C LEU A 57 5.81 -3.50 1.03
N SER A 58 7.03 -3.75 0.55
CA SER A 58 8.11 -4.16 1.44
C SER A 58 8.54 -3.01 2.35
N LYS A 59 9.05 -3.34 3.54
CA LYS A 59 9.56 -2.34 4.49
C LYS A 59 10.64 -1.45 3.86
N ASN A 60 11.53 -2.04 3.07
CA ASN A 60 12.61 -1.32 2.38
C ASN A 60 12.06 -0.35 1.33
N LYS A 61 11.06 -0.77 0.55
CA LYS A 61 10.40 0.12 -0.42
C LYS A 61 9.70 1.28 0.27
N ALA A 62 9.03 1.03 1.40
CA ALA A 62 8.40 2.08 2.19
C ALA A 62 9.43 3.07 2.75
N ALA A 63 10.55 2.59 3.31
CA ALA A 63 11.64 3.43 3.81
C ALA A 63 12.23 4.32 2.71
N ARG A 64 12.50 3.75 1.52
CA ARG A 64 12.98 4.50 0.36
C ARG A 64 12.00 5.57 -0.09
N LEU A 65 10.70 5.26 -0.13
CA LEU A 65 9.67 6.23 -0.49
C LEU A 65 9.60 7.38 0.53
N LYS A 66 9.63 7.09 1.84
CA LYS A 66 9.64 8.13 2.87
C LYS A 66 10.86 9.05 2.75
N SER A 67 12.06 8.47 2.61
CA SER A 67 13.29 9.25 2.43
C SER A 67 13.25 10.13 1.18
N GLY A 68 12.79 9.59 0.05
CA GLY A 68 12.69 10.34 -1.20
C GLY A 68 11.67 11.49 -1.13
N LEU A 69 10.54 11.30 -0.46
CA LEU A 69 9.52 12.33 -0.29
C LEU A 69 10.00 13.46 0.63
N SER A 70 10.65 13.13 1.74
CA SER A 70 11.20 14.14 2.65
C SER A 70 12.24 15.02 1.98
N LYS A 71 13.11 14.45 1.13
CA LYS A 71 14.16 15.20 0.42
C LYS A 71 13.63 16.12 -0.69
N ARG A 72 12.42 15.86 -1.20
CA ARG A 72 11.80 16.66 -2.27
C ARG A 72 11.14 17.94 -1.77
N ILE A 73 10.82 17.99 -0.48
CA ILE A 73 10.31 19.20 0.16
C ILE A 73 11.54 20.00 0.61
N LYS A 74 11.77 21.14 -0.03
CA LYS A 74 12.63 22.21 0.48
C LYS A 74 11.77 23.19 1.27
#